data_AF-A0A1U7WTQ1-F1
#
_entry.id   AF-A0A1U7WTQ1-F1
#
_cell.length_a   1.000
_cell.length_b   1.000
_cell.length_c   1.000
_cell.angle_alpha   90.00
_cell.angle_beta   90.00
_cell.angle_gamma   90.00
#
_symmetry.space_group_name_H-M   'P 1'
#
loop_
_entity.id
_entity.type
_entity.pdbx_description
1 polymer ?
#
loop_
_entity_poly.entity_id
_entity_poly.type
_entity_poly.pdbx_seq_one_letter_code
_entity_poly.pdbx_strand_id
1 'polypeptide(L)'
;MRQFVPSWFNGQFSKWLEYSVKKDAAFCLCCYLFKNEFIHGSAGEFYTKNGFRAWNKGLEILRLHVGDVNSVYDKCFKKILDLSNHHQSIQVVFDKHSEKLKSEYRMRLEASIDVARLLLLYGLPFRGHDESESSTNQGLFLGFLRWHGDKHPDVGKVILENAPQNDTLTCPIIQKDIINACAKETLKAIIGDLNGDYFGILVDESKDISHKEQMALVLHYIDKNGEVVERFVGLVHVSDTSACSLKEAIYSLLSDHSLSPSQIRGQGYDGASNMRGEISGLKTLIMKDSSSAYYIHCFAHQLQLTLVAMSKKHLDVEDFFFHVTNVLNVIGVSFKRRDLLRHLQAEKLEQLLESGEIHTGQGLNQERGLQRPGDTRWGSHFKTLDNFIVIFSSIIRVLEVIEHEGSTSNERNQAKYLLSEIITFKFVFMLHLMLKVLAMSNELNKIL
;
A
#
# COMPACT_ATOMS: atom_id res chain seq x y z
N MET A 1 -31.30 78.50 24.04
CA MET A 1 -30.98 77.70 22.84
C MET A 1 -31.58 76.32 23.06
N ARG A 2 -32.42 75.81 22.13
CA ARG A 2 -33.01 74.46 22.28
C ARG A 2 -31.95 73.48 21.77
N GLN A 3 -31.60 72.49 22.59
CA GLN A 3 -30.52 71.53 22.33
C GLN A 3 -31.05 70.10 22.41
N PHE A 4 -30.32 69.16 21.83
CA PHE A 4 -30.57 67.73 22.00
C PHE A 4 -30.66 67.36 23.49
N VAL A 5 -31.54 66.42 23.83
CA VAL A 5 -31.79 65.99 25.22
C VAL A 5 -31.11 64.65 25.46
N PRO A 6 -29.98 64.59 26.20
CA PRO A 6 -29.23 63.34 26.41
C PRO A 6 -30.02 62.23 27.10
N SER A 7 -31.04 62.58 27.91
CA SER A 7 -31.86 61.57 28.59
C SER A 7 -32.63 60.66 27.64
N TRP A 8 -32.78 61.03 26.35
CA TRP A 8 -33.38 60.14 25.34
C TRP A 8 -32.54 58.87 25.08
N PHE A 9 -31.24 58.89 25.39
CA PHE A 9 -30.40 57.69 25.36
C PHE A 9 -30.65 56.72 26.50
N ASN A 10 -31.36 57.12 27.56
CA ASN A 10 -31.58 56.29 28.74
C ASN A 10 -32.94 55.57 28.74
N GLY A 11 -33.70 55.69 27.64
CA GLY A 11 -35.07 55.16 27.54
C GLY A 11 -35.29 54.28 26.32
N GLN A 12 -36.55 54.22 25.86
CA GLN A 12 -37.03 53.39 24.76
C GLN A 12 -36.35 53.63 23.38
N PHE A 13 -35.55 54.69 23.25
CA PHE A 13 -34.85 55.05 22.01
C PHE A 13 -33.37 54.67 22.01
N SER A 14 -32.85 54.18 23.15
CA SER A 14 -31.43 53.89 23.36
C SER A 14 -30.83 52.88 22.37
N LYS A 15 -31.66 51.96 21.87
CA LYS A 15 -31.23 50.85 21.00
C LYS A 15 -30.92 51.25 19.56
N TRP A 16 -31.27 52.47 19.15
CA TRP A 16 -31.21 52.87 17.73
C TRP A 16 -30.96 54.35 17.49
N LEU A 17 -31.22 55.23 18.46
CA LEU A 17 -31.00 56.66 18.32
C LEU A 17 -29.50 56.95 18.32
N GLU A 18 -29.03 57.71 17.35
CA GLU A 18 -27.67 58.24 17.29
C GLU A 18 -27.70 59.76 17.21
N TYR A 19 -26.68 60.43 17.73
CA TYR A 19 -26.57 61.89 17.68
C TYR A 19 -25.17 62.31 17.21
N SER A 20 -25.12 63.19 16.22
CA SER A 20 -23.87 63.75 15.71
C SER A 20 -23.65 65.15 16.26
N VAL A 21 -22.65 65.31 17.12
CA VAL A 21 -22.25 66.63 17.67
C VAL A 21 -21.86 67.60 16.56
N LYS A 22 -21.11 67.12 15.54
CA LYS A 22 -20.67 67.95 14.40
C LYS A 22 -21.84 68.49 13.58
N LYS A 23 -22.90 67.70 13.43
CA LYS A 23 -24.09 68.10 12.65
C LYS A 23 -25.20 68.70 13.52
N ASP A 24 -25.11 68.63 14.84
CA ASP A 24 -26.23 68.91 15.77
C ASP A 24 -27.53 68.26 15.27
N ALA A 25 -27.49 66.96 15.00
CA ALA A 25 -28.61 66.22 14.42
C ALA A 25 -28.65 64.78 14.91
N ALA A 26 -29.87 64.25 15.05
CA ALA A 26 -30.10 62.88 15.46
C ALA A 26 -30.52 61.99 14.28
N PHE A 27 -30.12 60.73 14.34
CA PHE A 27 -30.24 59.72 13.30
C PHE A 27 -30.79 58.42 13.88
N CYS A 28 -31.27 57.55 13.01
CA CYS A 28 -31.66 56.19 13.37
C CYS A 28 -30.67 55.19 12.76
N LEU A 29 -29.93 54.48 13.61
CA LEU A 29 -28.95 53.48 13.20
C LEU A 29 -29.58 52.39 12.33
N CYS A 30 -30.78 51.91 12.71
CA CYS A 30 -31.49 50.86 11.96
C CYS A 30 -31.82 51.32 10.54
N CYS A 31 -32.42 52.50 10.42
CA CYS A 31 -32.75 53.06 9.12
C CYS A 31 -31.50 53.44 8.32
N TYR A 32 -30.41 53.86 8.98
CA TYR A 32 -29.15 54.20 8.32
C TYR A 32 -28.53 52.97 7.62
N LEU A 33 -28.49 51.82 8.30
CA LEU A 33 -27.89 50.59 7.78
C LEU A 33 -28.72 49.94 6.67
N PHE A 34 -30.05 49.98 6.75
CA PHE A 34 -30.95 49.27 5.83
C PHE A 34 -31.75 50.19 4.89
N LYS A 35 -31.29 51.44 4.71
CA LYS A 35 -32.01 52.52 3.99
C LYS A 35 -32.47 52.16 2.57
N ASN A 36 -31.74 51.31 1.84
CA ASN A 36 -31.95 51.11 0.40
C ASN A 36 -33.11 50.16 0.06
N GLU A 37 -33.65 49.43 1.03
CA GLU A 37 -34.63 48.35 0.77
C GLU A 37 -36.08 48.74 1.03
N PHE A 38 -36.34 49.77 1.84
CA PHE A 38 -37.71 50.11 2.29
C PHE A 38 -38.05 51.59 2.15
N ILE A 39 -37.11 52.42 1.72
CA ILE A 39 -37.24 53.87 1.71
C ILE A 39 -37.01 54.39 0.30
N HIS A 40 -38.06 54.92 -0.33
CA HIS A 40 -37.96 55.69 -1.57
C HIS A 40 -38.45 57.13 -1.31
N GLY A 41 -37.63 58.12 -1.66
CA GLY A 41 -37.98 59.54 -1.57
C GLY A 41 -37.40 60.30 -0.36
N SER A 42 -37.74 61.60 -0.29
CA SER A 42 -37.14 62.59 0.63
C SER A 42 -37.45 62.37 2.12
N ALA A 43 -38.55 61.67 2.44
CA ALA A 43 -38.99 61.47 3.83
C ALA A 43 -38.06 60.56 4.65
N GLY A 44 -37.38 59.59 4.04
CA GLY A 44 -36.45 58.72 4.77
C GLY A 44 -34.99 59.15 4.75
N GLU A 45 -34.63 60.20 3.99
CA GLU A 45 -33.37 60.92 4.18
C GLU A 45 -33.33 61.70 5.51
N PHE A 46 -34.51 61.97 6.10
CA PHE A 46 -34.68 62.75 7.32
C PHE A 46 -34.00 62.11 8.54
N TYR A 47 -34.08 60.78 8.70
CA TYR A 47 -33.48 60.05 9.83
C TYR A 47 -32.13 59.39 9.50
N THR A 48 -31.64 59.51 8.26
CA THR A 48 -30.45 58.78 7.78
C THR A 48 -29.34 59.68 7.25
N LYS A 49 -29.63 60.60 6.33
CA LYS A 49 -28.61 61.42 5.64
C LYS A 49 -28.47 62.81 6.26
N ASN A 50 -29.62 63.46 6.48
CA ASN A 50 -29.68 64.85 6.96
C ASN A 50 -29.77 64.92 8.48
N GLY A 51 -30.45 63.93 9.09
CA GLY A 51 -30.75 63.89 10.52
C GLY A 51 -31.82 64.89 10.92
N PHE A 52 -32.48 64.65 12.05
CA PHE A 52 -33.51 65.55 12.56
C PHE A 52 -32.95 66.47 13.66
N ARG A 53 -33.44 67.73 13.70
CA ARG A 53 -32.99 68.78 14.64
C ARG A 53 -34.13 69.51 15.37
N ALA A 54 -35.38 69.05 15.19
CA ALA A 54 -36.56 69.69 15.74
C ALA A 54 -36.76 69.33 17.23
N TRP A 55 -35.86 69.82 18.09
CA TRP A 55 -35.78 69.44 19.51
C TRP A 55 -37.05 69.76 20.32
N ASN A 56 -37.80 70.80 19.93
CA ASN A 56 -39.06 71.18 20.56
C ASN A 56 -40.18 70.14 20.40
N LYS A 57 -40.09 69.26 19.40
CA LYS A 57 -41.04 68.17 19.16
C LYS A 57 -40.34 66.80 19.15
N GLY A 58 -39.14 66.72 19.73
CA GLY A 58 -38.28 65.53 19.57
C GLY A 58 -38.93 64.22 20.02
N LEU A 59 -39.62 64.21 21.16
CA LEU A 59 -40.33 63.02 21.65
C LEU A 59 -41.49 62.58 20.74
N GLU A 60 -42.23 63.53 20.17
CA GLU A 60 -43.33 63.26 19.25
C GLU A 60 -42.80 62.67 17.94
N ILE A 61 -41.74 63.29 17.40
CA ILE A 61 -41.05 62.85 16.17
C ILE A 61 -40.44 61.45 16.35
N LEU A 62 -39.78 61.19 17.48
CA LEU A 62 -39.20 59.87 17.78
C LEU A 62 -40.28 58.79 17.89
N ARG A 63 -41.42 59.08 18.52
CA ARG A 63 -42.55 58.13 18.61
C ARG A 63 -43.19 57.87 17.26
N LEU A 64 -43.41 58.92 16.46
CA LEU A 64 -43.92 58.80 15.09
C LEU A 64 -42.95 58.01 14.19
N HIS A 65 -41.64 58.16 14.38
CA HIS A 65 -40.63 57.40 13.64
C HIS A 65 -40.69 55.90 13.95
N VAL A 66 -40.82 55.54 15.23
CA VAL A 66 -41.00 54.14 15.63
C VAL A 66 -42.27 53.58 14.99
N GLY A 67 -43.36 54.36 15.02
CA GLY A 67 -44.63 54.01 14.38
C GLY A 67 -45.23 52.70 14.91
N ASP A 68 -46.14 52.13 14.13
CA ASP A 68 -46.78 50.85 14.43
C ASP A 68 -45.98 49.64 13.89
N VAL A 69 -46.45 48.44 14.19
CA VAL A 69 -45.90 47.18 13.66
C VAL A 69 -45.86 47.24 12.13
N ASN A 70 -44.74 46.84 11.53
CA ASN A 70 -44.41 46.96 10.10
C ASN A 70 -44.10 48.38 9.60
N SER A 71 -43.91 49.36 10.48
CA SER A 71 -43.27 50.62 10.09
C SER A 71 -41.89 50.39 9.46
N VAL A 72 -41.37 51.39 8.76
CA VAL A 72 -40.01 51.35 8.20
C VAL A 72 -38.99 51.10 9.32
N TYR A 73 -39.18 51.72 10.49
CA TYR A 73 -38.34 51.47 11.66
C TYR A 73 -38.45 50.01 12.11
N ASP A 74 -39.65 49.46 12.31
CA ASP A 74 -39.85 48.09 12.80
C ASP A 74 -39.21 47.05 11.86
N LYS A 75 -39.33 47.24 10.54
CA LYS A 75 -38.69 46.39 9.53
C LYS A 75 -37.15 46.47 9.60
N CYS A 76 -36.60 47.67 9.67
CA CYS A 76 -35.14 47.85 9.79
C CYS A 76 -34.60 47.35 11.14
N PHE A 77 -35.37 47.51 12.22
CA PHE A 77 -35.00 47.05 13.56
C PHE A 77 -34.98 45.53 13.65
N LYS A 78 -35.97 44.84 13.04
CA LYS A 78 -35.97 43.38 12.91
C LYS A 78 -34.73 42.88 12.16
N LYS A 79 -34.32 43.55 11.08
CA LYS A 79 -33.07 43.20 10.37
C LYS A 79 -31.81 43.39 11.21
N ILE A 80 -31.77 44.41 12.07
CA ILE A 80 -30.67 44.52 13.05
C ILE A 80 -30.67 43.37 14.05
N LEU A 81 -31.85 42.96 14.53
CA LEU A 81 -31.96 41.81 15.43
C LEU A 81 -31.50 40.51 14.74
N ASP A 82 -31.88 40.31 13.48
CA ASP A 82 -31.44 39.16 12.67
C ASP A 82 -29.91 39.21 12.43
N LEU A 83 -29.37 40.38 12.09
CA LEU A 83 -27.92 40.56 11.92
C LEU A 83 -27.14 40.33 13.23
N SER A 84 -27.73 40.69 14.37
CA SER A 84 -27.15 40.48 15.70
C SER A 84 -27.28 39.04 16.20
N ASN A 85 -28.06 38.20 15.51
CA ASN A 85 -28.22 36.79 15.83
C ASN A 85 -27.04 35.98 15.28
N HIS A 86 -25.91 36.01 15.99
CA HIS A 86 -24.67 35.33 15.58
C HIS A 86 -24.84 33.83 15.27
N HIS A 87 -25.82 33.15 15.87
CA HIS A 87 -26.12 31.74 15.63
C HIS A 87 -26.62 31.43 14.20
N GLN A 88 -27.10 32.42 13.46
CA GLN A 88 -27.57 32.28 12.08
C GLN A 88 -26.62 32.91 11.05
N SER A 89 -25.44 33.37 11.49
CA SER A 89 -24.44 33.89 10.57
C SER A 89 -23.96 32.81 9.61
N ILE A 90 -23.66 33.20 8.37
CA ILE A 90 -23.13 32.30 7.33
C ILE A 90 -21.91 31.54 7.84
N GLN A 91 -21.03 32.20 8.59
CA GLN A 91 -19.83 31.60 9.15
C GLN A 91 -20.14 30.44 10.11
N VAL A 92 -21.07 30.64 11.06
CA VAL A 92 -21.47 29.58 12.00
C VAL A 92 -22.16 28.40 11.30
N VAL A 93 -22.92 28.65 10.23
CA VAL A 93 -23.56 27.58 9.43
C VAL A 93 -22.50 26.77 8.66
N PHE A 94 -21.52 27.43 8.05
CA PHE A 94 -20.39 26.76 7.39
C PHE A 94 -19.55 25.96 8.40
N ASP A 95 -19.29 26.51 9.58
CA ASP A 95 -18.52 25.83 10.63
C ASP A 95 -19.25 24.58 11.16
N LYS A 96 -20.57 24.65 11.36
CA LYS A 96 -21.36 23.50 11.82
C LYS A 96 -21.47 22.40 10.76
N HIS A 97 -21.66 22.78 9.50
CA HIS A 97 -21.65 21.81 8.39
C HIS A 97 -20.26 21.17 8.24
N SER A 98 -19.21 21.95 8.46
CA SER A 98 -17.81 21.49 8.47
C SER A 98 -17.57 20.41 9.54
N GLU A 99 -18.08 20.55 10.76
CA GLU A 99 -17.86 19.54 11.81
C GLU A 99 -18.53 18.19 11.52
N LYS A 100 -19.77 18.19 11.01
CA LYS A 100 -20.43 16.94 10.61
C LYS A 100 -19.66 16.25 9.48
N LEU A 101 -19.31 16.99 8.43
CA LEU A 101 -18.55 16.45 7.29
C LEU A 101 -17.17 15.93 7.72
N LYS A 102 -16.46 16.63 8.60
CA LYS A 102 -15.19 16.17 9.18
C LYS A 102 -15.36 14.87 9.96
N SER A 103 -16.43 14.76 10.76
CA SER A 103 -16.70 13.54 11.52
C SER A 103 -17.00 12.36 10.58
N GLU A 104 -17.82 12.56 9.56
CA GLU A 104 -18.14 11.51 8.59
C GLU A 104 -16.92 11.09 7.77
N TYR A 105 -16.09 12.04 7.36
CA TYR A 105 -14.81 11.77 6.71
C TYR A 105 -13.87 10.96 7.61
N ARG A 106 -13.74 11.32 8.90
CA ARG A 106 -12.91 10.58 9.85
C ARG A 106 -13.41 9.14 10.02
N MET A 107 -14.73 8.94 10.15
CA MET A 107 -15.30 7.59 10.24
C MET A 107 -14.97 6.74 9.01
N ARG A 108 -15.06 7.32 7.80
CA ARG A 108 -14.64 6.64 6.58
C ARG A 108 -13.15 6.28 6.61
N LEU A 109 -12.30 7.23 7.00
CA LEU A 109 -10.85 7.06 7.01
C LEU A 109 -10.41 6.00 8.02
N GLU A 110 -10.97 6.03 9.23
CA GLU A 110 -10.72 5.04 10.28
C GLU A 110 -11.13 3.65 9.81
N ALA A 111 -12.30 3.49 9.20
CA ALA A 111 -12.74 2.22 8.64
C ALA A 111 -11.77 1.69 7.56
N SER A 112 -11.33 2.55 6.64
CA SER A 112 -10.33 2.19 5.62
C SER A 112 -8.98 1.80 6.24
N ILE A 113 -8.54 2.50 7.29
CA ILE A 113 -7.31 2.18 8.02
C ILE A 113 -7.42 0.84 8.73
N ASP A 114 -8.53 0.56 9.42
CA ASP A 114 -8.70 -0.69 10.16
C ASP A 114 -8.75 -1.91 9.23
N VAL A 115 -9.44 -1.79 8.08
CA VAL A 115 -9.39 -2.82 7.04
C VAL A 115 -7.97 -3.00 6.50
N ALA A 116 -7.25 -1.90 6.22
CA ALA A 116 -5.88 -1.99 5.74
C ALA A 116 -4.95 -2.67 6.77
N ARG A 117 -5.09 -2.34 8.06
CA ARG A 117 -4.34 -2.98 9.16
C ARG A 117 -4.60 -4.47 9.23
N LEU A 118 -5.87 -4.88 9.11
CA LEU A 118 -6.25 -6.30 9.09
C LEU A 118 -5.56 -7.03 7.93
N LEU A 119 -5.65 -6.48 6.72
CA LEU A 119 -5.04 -7.08 5.54
C LEU A 119 -3.51 -7.18 5.66
N LEU A 120 -2.86 -6.12 6.14
CA LEU A 120 -1.41 -6.11 6.35
C LEU A 120 -0.97 -7.13 7.41
N LEU A 121 -1.71 -7.25 8.52
CA LEU A 121 -1.40 -8.18 9.60
C LEU A 121 -1.37 -9.64 9.13
N TYR A 122 -2.28 -10.00 8.23
CA TYR A 122 -2.40 -11.36 7.70
C TYR A 122 -1.73 -11.55 6.33
N GLY A 123 -1.04 -10.54 5.79
CA GLY A 123 -0.39 -10.61 4.48
C GLY A 123 -1.38 -10.83 3.32
N LEU A 124 -2.61 -10.31 3.43
CA LEU A 124 -3.68 -10.53 2.47
C LEU A 124 -3.64 -9.49 1.33
N PRO A 125 -4.01 -9.89 0.10
CA PRO A 125 -4.06 -8.95 -1.02
C PRO A 125 -5.18 -7.93 -0.82
N PHE A 126 -4.91 -6.67 -1.14
CA PHE A 126 -5.90 -5.61 -1.01
C PHE A 126 -6.93 -5.66 -2.15
N ARG A 127 -6.45 -5.84 -3.38
CA ARG A 127 -7.23 -5.59 -4.60
C ARG A 127 -7.79 -6.86 -5.21
N GLY A 128 -8.96 -6.71 -5.82
CA GLY A 128 -9.57 -7.72 -6.69
C GLY A 128 -9.06 -7.61 -8.13
N HIS A 129 -9.33 -8.64 -8.94
CA HIS A 129 -9.14 -8.56 -10.38
C HIS A 129 -10.14 -7.59 -11.05
N ASP A 130 -11.35 -7.50 -10.49
CA ASP A 130 -12.41 -6.59 -10.91
C ASP A 130 -13.09 -6.00 -9.66
N GLU A 131 -12.86 -4.70 -9.43
CA GLU A 131 -13.41 -3.94 -8.30
C GLU A 131 -14.74 -3.22 -8.65
N SER A 132 -15.30 -3.47 -9.84
CA SER A 132 -16.57 -2.87 -10.27
C SER A 132 -17.74 -3.29 -9.37
N GLU A 133 -18.79 -2.46 -9.30
CA GLU A 133 -19.99 -2.77 -8.50
C GLU A 133 -20.73 -4.03 -8.97
N SER A 134 -20.57 -4.41 -10.24
CA SER A 134 -21.13 -5.64 -10.82
C SER A 134 -20.33 -6.89 -10.46
N SER A 135 -19.13 -6.75 -9.92
CA SER A 135 -18.27 -7.88 -9.58
C SER A 135 -18.75 -8.60 -8.32
N THR A 136 -18.83 -9.93 -8.40
CA THR A 136 -19.10 -10.77 -7.22
C THR A 136 -17.91 -10.88 -6.27
N ASN A 137 -16.71 -10.50 -6.73
CA ASN A 137 -15.49 -10.48 -5.93
C ASN A 137 -14.69 -9.20 -6.23
N GLN A 138 -15.04 -8.13 -5.52
CA GLN A 138 -14.40 -6.82 -5.62
C GLN A 138 -13.02 -6.75 -4.96
N GLY A 139 -12.47 -7.87 -4.48
CA GLY A 139 -11.26 -7.90 -3.68
C GLY A 139 -11.51 -7.74 -2.19
N LEU A 140 -10.48 -8.06 -1.40
CA LEU A 140 -10.62 -8.17 0.05
C LEU A 140 -10.78 -6.81 0.73
N PHE A 141 -10.16 -5.74 0.24
CA PHE A 141 -10.32 -4.41 0.83
C PHE A 141 -11.77 -3.95 0.79
N LEU A 142 -12.41 -3.99 -0.39
CA LEU A 142 -13.82 -3.62 -0.53
C LEU A 142 -14.76 -4.58 0.20
N GLY A 143 -14.47 -5.89 0.14
CA GLY A 143 -15.25 -6.90 0.85
C GLY A 143 -15.23 -6.69 2.37
N PHE A 144 -14.06 -6.48 2.97
CA PHE A 144 -13.94 -6.22 4.40
C PHE A 144 -14.46 -4.84 4.79
N LEU A 145 -14.36 -3.82 3.93
CA LEU A 145 -14.93 -2.51 4.19
C LEU A 145 -16.46 -2.57 4.22
N ARG A 146 -17.08 -3.33 3.30
CA ARG A 146 -18.53 -3.60 3.32
C ARG A 146 -18.93 -4.35 4.59
N TRP A 147 -18.21 -5.43 4.91
CA TRP A 147 -18.43 -6.19 6.15
C TRP A 147 -18.28 -5.32 7.41
N HIS A 148 -17.32 -4.40 7.43
CA HIS A 148 -17.12 -3.46 8.54
C HIS A 148 -18.33 -2.53 8.69
N GLY A 149 -18.87 -2.01 7.58
CA GLY A 149 -20.12 -1.24 7.58
C GLY A 149 -21.34 -2.03 8.06
N ASP A 150 -21.45 -3.31 7.67
CA ASP A 150 -22.55 -4.19 8.11
C ASP A 150 -22.52 -4.44 9.63
N LYS A 151 -21.32 -4.45 10.23
CA LYS A 151 -21.15 -4.61 11.69
C LYS A 151 -21.27 -3.31 12.46
N HIS A 152 -21.00 -2.17 11.82
CA HIS A 152 -21.03 -0.85 12.43
C HIS A 152 -21.98 0.07 11.65
N PRO A 153 -23.29 0.09 12.00
CA PRO A 153 -24.31 0.79 11.21
C PRO A 153 -24.02 2.28 10.95
N ASP A 154 -23.36 2.97 11.89
CA ASP A 154 -23.01 4.38 11.70
C ASP A 154 -21.88 4.58 10.69
N VAL A 155 -20.95 3.63 10.60
CA VAL A 155 -19.92 3.58 9.54
C VAL A 155 -20.55 3.19 8.21
N GLY A 156 -21.43 2.17 8.20
CA GLY A 156 -22.15 1.71 7.01
C GLY A 156 -22.91 2.84 6.30
N LYS A 157 -23.46 3.80 7.06
CA LYS A 157 -24.15 4.99 6.53
C LYS A 157 -23.26 5.98 5.79
N VAL A 158 -21.93 5.88 5.88
CA VAL A 158 -21.01 6.91 5.36
C VAL A 158 -19.93 6.39 4.43
N ILE A 159 -19.78 5.06 4.26
CA ILE A 159 -18.77 4.41 3.39
C ILE A 159 -19.36 3.93 2.06
N LEU A 160 -18.49 3.55 1.11
CA LEU A 160 -18.85 2.94 -0.18
C LEU A 160 -19.93 3.75 -0.93
N GLU A 161 -21.02 3.11 -1.37
CA GLU A 161 -22.15 3.75 -2.05
C GLU A 161 -22.83 4.87 -1.24
N ASN A 162 -22.65 4.89 0.09
CA ASN A 162 -23.22 5.90 0.97
C ASN A 162 -22.29 7.10 1.19
N ALA A 163 -21.07 7.07 0.64
CA ALA A 163 -20.14 8.20 0.70
C ALA A 163 -20.52 9.30 -0.31
N PRO A 164 -20.26 10.58 -0.02
CA PRO A 164 -20.57 11.67 -0.93
C PRO A 164 -19.59 11.71 -2.10
N GLN A 165 -20.12 11.56 -3.32
CA GLN A 165 -19.36 11.68 -4.57
C GLN A 165 -18.12 10.78 -4.57
N ASN A 166 -16.92 11.37 -4.63
CA ASN A 166 -15.64 10.65 -4.74
C ASN A 166 -14.97 10.42 -3.38
N ASP A 167 -15.59 10.82 -2.26
CA ASP A 167 -15.02 10.68 -0.93
C ASP A 167 -15.23 9.26 -0.35
N THR A 168 -15.13 8.24 -1.20
CA THR A 168 -15.32 6.84 -0.79
C THR A 168 -14.09 6.28 -0.06
N LEU A 169 -12.93 6.91 -0.22
CA LEU A 169 -11.62 6.46 0.29
C LEU A 169 -11.18 5.08 -0.21
N THR A 170 -11.78 4.62 -1.30
CA THR A 170 -11.52 3.28 -1.86
C THR A 170 -10.51 3.27 -2.99
N CYS A 171 -10.15 4.44 -3.53
CA CYS A 171 -9.37 4.48 -4.76
C CYS A 171 -7.94 3.92 -4.57
N PRO A 172 -7.35 3.33 -5.62
CA PRO A 172 -6.00 2.77 -5.62
C PRO A 172 -4.89 3.67 -5.04
N ILE A 173 -5.01 4.99 -5.19
CA ILE A 173 -4.02 5.97 -4.71
C ILE A 173 -4.17 6.14 -3.20
N ILE A 174 -5.39 6.32 -2.70
CA ILE A 174 -5.67 6.47 -1.26
C ILE A 174 -5.29 5.19 -0.50
N GLN A 175 -5.61 4.01 -1.04
CA GLN A 175 -5.18 2.74 -0.43
C GLN A 175 -3.65 2.69 -0.28
N LYS A 176 -2.90 3.13 -1.31
CA LYS A 176 -1.43 3.19 -1.24
C LYS A 176 -0.94 4.19 -0.21
N ASP A 177 -1.59 5.34 -0.07
CA ASP A 177 -1.23 6.33 0.95
C ASP A 177 -1.42 5.79 2.37
N ILE A 178 -2.53 5.07 2.62
CA ILE A 178 -2.78 4.38 3.88
C ILE A 178 -1.70 3.32 4.14
N ILE A 179 -1.41 2.48 3.14
CA ILE A 179 -0.35 1.45 3.25
C ILE A 179 1.00 2.08 3.56
N ASN A 180 1.36 3.17 2.88
CA ASN A 180 2.61 3.89 3.12
C ASN A 180 2.67 4.49 4.52
N ALA A 181 1.55 5.01 5.04
CA ALA A 181 1.47 5.48 6.42
C ALA A 181 1.68 4.33 7.42
N CYS A 182 1.02 3.18 7.20
CA CYS A 182 1.23 1.98 8.02
C CYS A 182 2.68 1.49 7.97
N ALA A 183 3.32 1.50 6.80
CA ALA A 183 4.72 1.13 6.64
C ALA A 183 5.65 2.06 7.43
N LYS A 184 5.42 3.38 7.37
CA LYS A 184 6.18 4.37 8.15
C LYS A 184 6.04 4.16 9.66
N GLU A 185 4.82 3.95 10.16
CA GLU A 185 4.60 3.69 11.59
C GLU A 185 5.19 2.35 12.05
N THR A 186 5.12 1.32 11.19
CA THR A 186 5.76 0.02 11.45
C THR A 186 7.27 0.15 11.54
N LEU A 187 7.90 0.86 10.60
CA LEU A 187 9.33 1.12 10.63
C LEU A 187 9.71 1.94 11.86
N LYS A 188 8.94 2.98 12.19
CA LYS A 188 9.16 3.76 13.41
C LYS A 188 9.12 2.90 14.68
N ALA A 189 8.21 1.93 14.75
CA ALA A 189 8.17 0.97 15.85
C ALA A 189 9.40 0.05 15.87
N ILE A 190 9.84 -0.45 14.71
CA ILE A 190 11.07 -1.25 14.58
C ILE A 190 12.31 -0.47 15.04
N ILE A 191 12.45 0.79 14.62
CA ILE A 191 13.57 1.66 15.00
C ILE A 191 13.49 2.03 16.49
N GLY A 192 12.29 2.24 17.02
CA GLY A 192 12.07 2.45 18.44
C GLY A 192 12.49 1.25 19.30
N ASP A 193 12.24 0.03 18.81
CA ASP A 193 12.63 -1.21 19.49
C ASP A 193 14.14 -1.44 19.47
N LEU A 194 14.82 -1.08 18.38
CA LEU A 194 16.29 -1.01 18.31
C LEU A 194 16.89 -0.02 19.32
N ASN A 195 16.16 1.06 19.65
CA ASN A 195 16.52 2.03 20.68
C ASN A 195 17.94 2.64 20.54
N GLY A 196 18.40 2.82 19.30
CA GLY A 196 19.71 3.37 19.00
C GLY A 196 20.90 2.45 19.35
N ASP A 197 20.65 1.18 19.62
CA ASP A 197 21.69 0.18 19.80
C ASP A 197 22.35 -0.20 18.46
N TYR A 198 23.36 -1.07 18.53
CA TYR A 198 24.05 -1.63 17.41
C TYR A 198 23.21 -2.67 16.65
N PHE A 199 23.48 -2.81 15.36
CA PHE A 199 22.74 -3.75 14.51
C PHE A 199 23.64 -4.38 13.45
N GLY A 200 23.24 -5.56 12.99
CA GLY A 200 23.70 -6.16 11.75
C GLY A 200 22.78 -5.77 10.59
N ILE A 201 23.33 -5.73 9.38
CA ILE A 201 22.57 -5.61 8.14
C ILE A 201 22.58 -6.95 7.41
N LEU A 202 21.43 -7.36 6.90
CA LEU A 202 21.32 -8.44 5.93
C LEU A 202 20.83 -7.85 4.62
N VAL A 203 21.54 -8.15 3.53
CA VAL A 203 21.28 -7.57 2.21
C VAL A 203 21.18 -8.69 1.18
N ASP A 204 20.13 -8.63 0.36
CA ASP A 204 19.99 -9.54 -0.78
C ASP A 204 19.55 -8.76 -2.03
N GLU A 205 20.07 -9.18 -3.17
CA GLU A 205 19.79 -8.59 -4.47
C GLU A 205 18.91 -9.53 -5.29
N SER A 206 17.85 -8.99 -5.87
CA SER A 206 16.97 -9.74 -6.76
C SER A 206 16.44 -8.87 -7.89
N LYS A 207 16.17 -9.54 -9.01
CA LYS A 207 15.61 -8.93 -10.19
C LYS A 207 14.09 -9.10 -10.22
N ASP A 208 13.35 -8.02 -10.46
CA ASP A 208 11.90 -8.07 -10.61
C ASP A 208 11.44 -8.51 -12.01
N ILE A 209 10.13 -8.68 -12.19
CA ILE A 209 9.51 -9.11 -13.46
C ILE A 209 9.72 -8.12 -14.62
N SER A 210 10.01 -6.86 -14.31
CA SER A 210 10.33 -5.80 -15.28
C SER A 210 11.84 -5.70 -15.52
N HIS A 211 12.60 -6.68 -15.04
CA HIS A 211 14.04 -6.75 -15.15
C HIS A 211 14.80 -5.63 -14.43
N LYS A 212 14.19 -5.02 -13.41
CA LYS A 212 14.88 -4.04 -12.56
C LYS A 212 15.51 -4.74 -11.37
N GLU A 213 16.74 -4.36 -11.06
CA GLU A 213 17.42 -4.83 -9.87
C GLU A 213 16.84 -4.13 -8.62
N GLN A 214 16.64 -4.92 -7.57
CA GLN A 214 16.08 -4.51 -6.30
C GLN A 214 16.97 -5.07 -5.19
N MET A 215 17.16 -4.28 -4.15
CA MET A 215 17.94 -4.64 -2.97
C MET A 215 17.02 -4.65 -1.75
N ALA A 216 16.94 -5.79 -1.08
CA ALA A 216 16.25 -5.90 0.20
C ALA A 216 17.23 -5.59 1.34
N LEU A 217 16.77 -4.80 2.32
CA LEU A 217 17.52 -4.53 3.56
C LEU A 217 16.73 -5.03 4.77
N VAL A 218 17.38 -5.83 5.60
CA VAL A 218 16.88 -6.32 6.88
C VAL A 218 17.87 -5.93 7.98
N LEU A 219 17.37 -5.49 9.12
CA LEU A 219 18.17 -5.30 10.33
C LEU A 219 18.09 -6.54 11.20
N HIS A 220 19.22 -6.93 11.75
CA HIS A 220 19.33 -7.98 12.77
C HIS A 220 19.89 -7.35 14.04
N TYR A 221 19.16 -7.38 15.15
CA TYR A 221 19.58 -6.77 16.42
C TYR A 221 19.03 -7.53 17.63
N ILE A 222 19.44 -7.11 18.82
CA ILE A 222 18.93 -7.63 20.08
C ILE A 222 17.82 -6.70 20.57
N ASP A 223 16.62 -7.23 20.77
CA ASP A 223 15.50 -6.45 21.29
C ASP A 223 15.66 -6.17 22.80
N LYS A 224 14.73 -5.39 23.35
CA LYS A 224 14.69 -5.06 24.79
C LYS A 224 14.54 -6.28 25.72
N ASN A 225 14.12 -7.44 25.21
CA ASN A 225 13.98 -8.68 25.96
C ASN A 225 15.28 -9.51 25.91
N GLY A 226 16.29 -9.07 25.16
CA GLY A 226 17.52 -9.81 24.94
C GLY A 226 17.41 -10.86 23.83
N GLU A 227 16.37 -10.81 23.00
CA GLU A 227 16.15 -11.76 21.91
C GLU A 227 16.72 -11.24 20.59
N VAL A 228 17.29 -12.15 19.81
CA VAL A 228 17.70 -11.86 18.44
C VAL A 228 16.46 -11.67 17.57
N VAL A 229 16.34 -10.51 16.94
CA VAL A 229 15.24 -10.18 16.05
C VAL A 229 15.73 -9.72 14.68
N GLU A 230 15.02 -10.17 13.66
CA GLU A 230 15.21 -9.74 12.27
C GLU A 230 14.00 -8.95 11.82
N ARG A 231 14.24 -7.76 11.26
CA ARG A 231 13.19 -6.81 10.87
C ARG A 231 13.49 -6.24 9.49
N PHE A 232 12.58 -6.50 8.56
CA PHE A 232 12.62 -5.94 7.22
C PHE A 232 12.45 -4.42 7.26
N VAL A 233 13.35 -3.71 6.57
CA VAL A 233 13.33 -2.24 6.48
C VAL A 233 12.69 -1.78 5.18
N GLY A 234 13.11 -2.39 4.06
CA GLY A 234 12.65 -1.93 2.77
C GLY A 234 13.27 -2.64 1.59
N LEU A 235 12.66 -2.38 0.45
CA LEU A 235 13.14 -2.77 -0.87
C LEU A 235 13.53 -1.49 -1.61
N VAL A 236 14.77 -1.42 -2.09
CA VAL A 236 15.31 -0.26 -2.79
C VAL A 236 15.64 -0.65 -4.21
N HIS A 237 15.14 0.12 -5.17
CA HIS A 237 15.57 -0.03 -6.56
C HIS A 237 16.99 0.50 -6.71
N VAL A 238 17.87 -0.31 -7.30
CA VAL A 238 19.26 0.07 -7.61
C VAL A 238 19.47 0.03 -9.12
N SER A 239 20.14 1.06 -9.65
CA SER A 239 20.40 1.19 -11.10
C SER A 239 21.45 0.21 -11.61
N ASP A 240 22.36 -0.19 -10.73
CA ASP A 240 23.41 -1.17 -10.98
C ASP A 240 23.78 -1.88 -9.66
N THR A 241 24.47 -3.01 -9.79
CA THR A 241 24.91 -3.86 -8.66
C THR A 241 26.35 -3.60 -8.27
N SER A 242 26.89 -2.41 -8.56
CA SER A 242 28.23 -2.05 -8.10
C SER A 242 28.25 -1.85 -6.59
N ALA A 243 29.36 -2.19 -5.96
CA ALA A 243 29.51 -2.05 -4.52
C ALA A 243 29.27 -0.62 -4.00
N CYS A 244 29.61 0.40 -4.80
CA CYS A 244 29.37 1.80 -4.46
C CYS A 244 27.88 2.13 -4.47
N SER A 245 27.17 1.78 -5.55
CA SER A 245 25.72 2.02 -5.68
C SER A 245 24.94 1.31 -4.57
N LEU A 246 25.33 0.08 -4.22
CA LEU A 246 24.73 -0.66 -3.11
C LEU A 246 24.99 0.02 -1.76
N LYS A 247 26.23 0.44 -1.50
CA LYS A 247 26.58 1.16 -0.26
C LYS A 247 25.77 2.45 -0.13
N GLU A 248 25.67 3.24 -1.20
CA GLU A 248 24.90 4.49 -1.22
C GLU A 248 23.41 4.23 -0.96
N ALA A 249 22.84 3.20 -1.58
CA ALA A 249 21.44 2.83 -1.36
C ALA A 249 21.19 2.39 0.09
N ILE A 250 22.08 1.58 0.68
CA ILE A 250 22.00 1.17 2.09
C ILE A 250 22.07 2.41 2.99
N TYR A 251 23.05 3.28 2.78
CA TYR A 251 23.27 4.44 3.65
C TYR A 251 22.16 5.47 3.54
N SER A 252 21.61 5.68 2.34
CA SER A 252 20.43 6.53 2.16
C SER A 252 19.24 5.98 2.94
N LEU A 253 18.94 4.68 2.80
CA LEU A 253 17.82 4.06 3.50
C LEU A 253 17.99 4.10 5.02
N LEU A 254 19.20 3.89 5.53
CA LEU A 254 19.51 4.04 6.95
C LEU A 254 19.32 5.50 7.41
N SER A 255 19.78 6.46 6.63
CA SER A 255 19.68 7.89 6.93
C SER A 255 18.22 8.37 6.99
N ASP A 256 17.35 7.87 6.11
CA ASP A 256 15.91 8.19 6.11
C ASP A 256 15.24 7.80 7.45
N HIS A 257 15.82 6.87 8.17
CA HIS A 257 15.38 6.38 9.47
C HIS A 257 16.28 6.82 10.64
N SER A 258 17.16 7.80 10.41
CA SER A 258 18.09 8.33 11.42
C SER A 258 19.03 7.27 12.02
N LEU A 259 19.34 6.21 11.26
CA LEU A 259 20.32 5.18 11.65
C LEU A 259 21.70 5.54 11.14
N SER A 260 22.70 5.42 12.02
CA SER A 260 24.08 5.70 11.65
C SER A 260 24.78 4.44 11.12
N PRO A 261 25.48 4.51 9.97
CA PRO A 261 26.35 3.43 9.53
C PRO A 261 27.44 3.02 10.55
N SER A 262 27.83 3.94 11.44
CA SER A 262 28.80 3.66 12.51
C SER A 262 28.30 2.66 13.56
N GLN A 263 26.98 2.45 13.62
CA GLN A 263 26.33 1.48 14.52
C GLN A 263 26.30 0.06 13.94
N ILE A 264 26.71 -0.13 12.68
CA ILE A 264 26.73 -1.46 12.06
C ILE A 264 27.82 -2.31 12.74
N ARG A 265 27.45 -3.52 13.15
CA ARG A 265 28.35 -4.54 13.75
C ARG A 265 28.43 -5.85 12.96
N GLY A 266 27.46 -6.08 12.08
CA GLY A 266 27.43 -7.27 11.21
C GLY A 266 27.00 -6.92 9.80
N GLN A 267 27.52 -7.66 8.83
CA GLN A 267 27.18 -7.55 7.41
C GLN A 267 26.95 -8.96 6.85
N GLY A 268 25.71 -9.34 6.62
CA GLY A 268 25.33 -10.64 6.07
C GLY A 268 24.83 -10.50 4.64
N TYR A 269 25.59 -11.02 3.68
CA TYR A 269 25.16 -11.07 2.28
C TYR A 269 26.00 -12.10 1.51
N ASP A 270 25.71 -12.22 0.22
CA ASP A 270 26.28 -13.25 -0.64
C ASP A 270 27.80 -13.07 -0.89
N GLY A 271 28.36 -13.99 -1.66
CA GLY A 271 29.80 -14.06 -1.93
C GLY A 271 30.22 -13.44 -3.26
N ALA A 272 29.32 -12.71 -3.95
CA ALA A 272 29.60 -12.11 -5.24
C ALA A 272 30.78 -11.13 -5.13
N SER A 273 31.51 -10.92 -6.23
CA SER A 273 32.70 -10.06 -6.23
C SER A 273 32.41 -8.64 -5.77
N ASN A 274 31.24 -8.10 -6.15
CA ASN A 274 30.79 -6.76 -5.76
C ASN A 274 30.42 -6.70 -4.27
N MET A 275 30.08 -7.83 -3.65
CA MET A 275 29.72 -7.91 -2.24
C MET A 275 30.97 -8.16 -1.37
N ARG A 276 31.71 -9.23 -1.66
CA ARG A 276 32.83 -9.72 -0.84
C ARG A 276 34.20 -9.12 -1.18
N GLY A 277 34.37 -8.53 -2.36
CA GLY A 277 35.67 -8.11 -2.90
C GLY A 277 36.56 -7.33 -1.92
N GLU A 278 37.84 -7.68 -1.84
CA GLU A 278 38.80 -7.16 -0.84
C GLU A 278 39.26 -5.72 -1.09
N ILE A 279 39.06 -5.18 -2.30
CA ILE A 279 39.52 -3.83 -2.68
C ILE A 279 38.32 -2.88 -2.79
N SER A 280 37.32 -3.30 -3.56
CA SER A 280 36.16 -2.50 -3.96
C SER A 280 34.83 -3.22 -3.74
N GLY A 281 34.80 -4.29 -2.94
CA GLY A 281 33.55 -4.95 -2.57
C GLY A 281 32.82 -4.21 -1.44
N LEU A 282 31.51 -4.39 -1.35
CA LEU A 282 30.63 -3.76 -0.37
C LEU A 282 31.14 -3.96 1.07
N LYS A 283 31.57 -5.19 1.39
CA LYS A 283 32.27 -5.53 2.65
C LYS A 283 33.34 -4.54 2.99
N THR A 284 34.28 -4.38 2.06
CA THR A 284 35.46 -3.54 2.24
C THR A 284 35.06 -2.07 2.36
N LEU A 285 34.09 -1.62 1.56
CA LEU A 285 33.64 -0.23 1.57
C LEU A 285 32.91 0.15 2.87
N ILE A 286 32.11 -0.75 3.45
CA ILE A 286 31.44 -0.50 4.74
C ILE A 286 32.43 -0.67 5.89
N MET A 287 33.35 -1.65 5.84
CA MET A 287 34.38 -1.81 6.87
C MET A 287 35.37 -0.63 6.96
N LYS A 288 35.60 0.08 5.86
CA LYS A 288 36.38 1.33 5.85
C LYS A 288 35.72 2.43 6.69
N ASP A 289 34.39 2.47 6.72
CA ASP A 289 33.62 3.49 7.45
C ASP A 289 33.26 3.02 8.87
N SER A 290 33.04 1.71 9.05
CA SER A 290 32.78 1.06 10.34
C SER A 290 33.63 -0.21 10.46
N SER A 291 34.80 -0.07 11.10
CA SER A 291 35.76 -1.17 11.25
C SER A 291 35.24 -2.36 12.06
N SER A 292 34.17 -2.17 12.83
CA SER A 292 33.51 -3.20 13.63
C SER A 292 32.37 -3.93 12.89
N ALA A 293 32.10 -3.59 11.62
CA ALA A 293 31.06 -4.23 10.82
C ALA A 293 31.54 -5.55 10.20
N TYR A 294 31.54 -6.63 10.98
CA TYR A 294 32.09 -7.92 10.53
C TYR A 294 31.24 -8.57 9.43
N TYR A 295 31.90 -9.03 8.36
CA TYR A 295 31.24 -9.71 7.26
C TYR A 295 31.05 -11.21 7.53
N ILE A 296 29.83 -11.67 7.27
CA ILE A 296 29.43 -13.08 7.30
C ILE A 296 28.94 -13.44 5.90
N HIS A 297 29.58 -14.42 5.27
CA HIS A 297 29.13 -14.95 3.98
C HIS A 297 27.88 -15.78 4.22
N CYS A 298 26.78 -15.45 3.54
CA CYS A 298 25.53 -16.19 3.56
C CYS A 298 25.75 -17.72 3.48
N PHE A 299 25.37 -18.44 4.53
CA PHE A 299 25.58 -19.89 4.63
C PHE A 299 24.72 -20.67 3.64
N ALA A 300 23.48 -20.23 3.41
CA ALA A 300 22.62 -20.77 2.35
C ALA A 300 23.33 -20.71 0.99
N HIS A 301 23.91 -19.55 0.65
CA HIS A 301 24.68 -19.42 -0.59
C HIS A 301 25.96 -20.27 -0.60
N GLN A 302 26.66 -20.44 0.53
CA GLN A 302 27.83 -21.31 0.61
C GLN A 302 27.49 -22.79 0.39
N LEU A 303 26.43 -23.28 1.03
CA LEU A 303 25.92 -24.63 0.84
C LEU A 303 25.57 -24.84 -0.63
N GLN A 304 24.86 -23.87 -1.20
CA GLN A 304 24.44 -23.87 -2.59
C GLN A 304 25.62 -23.96 -3.57
N LEU A 305 26.66 -23.14 -3.38
CA LEU A 305 27.87 -23.18 -4.21
C LEU A 305 28.62 -24.52 -4.07
N THR A 306 28.65 -25.08 -2.86
CA THR A 306 29.29 -26.37 -2.59
C THR A 306 28.60 -27.50 -3.33
N LEU A 307 27.26 -27.54 -3.31
CA LEU A 307 26.49 -28.55 -4.03
C LEU A 307 26.72 -28.47 -5.53
N VAL A 308 26.66 -27.26 -6.11
CA VAL A 308 26.95 -27.02 -7.54
C VAL A 308 28.34 -27.55 -7.90
N ALA A 309 29.35 -27.18 -7.10
CA ALA A 309 30.73 -27.57 -7.36
C ALA A 309 30.94 -29.09 -7.25
N MET A 310 30.30 -29.74 -6.29
CA MET A 310 30.39 -31.20 -6.13
C MET A 310 29.72 -31.93 -7.29
N SER A 311 28.54 -31.51 -7.69
CA SER A 311 27.83 -32.20 -8.77
C SER A 311 28.47 -32.05 -10.13
N LYS A 312 29.12 -30.91 -10.42
CA LYS A 312 29.94 -30.75 -11.62
C LYS A 312 31.18 -31.65 -11.66
N LYS A 313 31.56 -32.28 -10.54
CA LYS A 313 32.66 -33.27 -10.50
C LYS A 313 32.19 -34.69 -10.76
N HIS A 314 30.89 -34.94 -10.79
CA HIS A 314 30.31 -36.26 -11.00
C HIS A 314 29.63 -36.32 -12.37
N LEU A 315 30.28 -36.97 -13.33
CA LEU A 315 29.80 -37.07 -14.72
C LEU A 315 28.37 -37.60 -14.80
N ASP A 316 27.98 -38.59 -13.99
CA ASP A 316 26.61 -39.12 -14.00
C ASP A 316 25.56 -38.11 -13.52
N VAL A 317 25.92 -37.23 -12.58
CA VAL A 317 25.03 -36.16 -12.10
C VAL A 317 24.91 -35.06 -13.15
N GLU A 318 26.02 -34.70 -13.78
CA GLU A 318 26.06 -33.74 -14.87
C GLU A 318 25.23 -34.20 -16.08
N ASP A 319 25.44 -35.44 -16.51
CA ASP A 319 24.71 -36.14 -17.57
C ASP A 319 23.20 -36.19 -17.27
N PHE A 320 22.84 -36.58 -16.04
CA PHE A 320 21.45 -36.56 -15.59
C PHE A 320 20.80 -35.18 -15.71
N PHE A 321 21.43 -34.12 -15.18
CA PHE A 321 20.86 -32.77 -15.26
C PHE A 321 20.87 -32.19 -16.67
N PHE A 322 21.80 -32.62 -17.54
CA PHE A 322 21.79 -32.30 -18.96
C PHE A 322 20.52 -32.84 -19.63
N HIS A 323 20.17 -34.11 -19.38
CA HIS A 323 18.93 -34.70 -19.90
C HIS A 323 17.68 -34.02 -19.35
N VAL A 324 17.63 -33.74 -18.03
CA VAL A 324 16.51 -32.99 -17.42
C VAL A 324 16.35 -31.63 -18.11
N THR A 325 17.44 -30.88 -18.28
CA THR A 325 17.43 -29.56 -18.94
C THR A 325 16.95 -29.65 -20.38
N ASN A 326 17.35 -30.67 -21.13
CA ASN A 326 16.91 -30.87 -22.50
C ASN A 326 15.41 -31.18 -22.60
N VAL A 327 14.87 -32.00 -21.69
CA VAL A 327 13.41 -32.22 -21.60
C VAL A 327 12.67 -30.91 -21.32
N LEU A 328 13.16 -30.12 -20.35
CA LEU A 328 12.60 -28.81 -20.02
C LEU A 328 12.64 -27.84 -21.22
N ASN A 329 13.68 -27.92 -22.05
CA ASN A 329 13.80 -27.10 -23.26
C ASN A 329 12.84 -27.57 -24.36
N VAL A 330 12.80 -28.88 -24.65
CA VAL A 330 11.95 -29.44 -25.71
C VAL A 330 10.48 -29.18 -25.43
N ILE A 331 10.02 -29.41 -24.20
CA ILE A 331 8.62 -29.23 -23.83
C ILE A 331 8.33 -27.77 -23.47
N GLY A 332 9.17 -27.17 -22.63
CA GLY A 332 8.90 -25.89 -21.98
C GLY A 332 9.06 -24.66 -22.89
N VAL A 333 9.71 -24.74 -24.04
CA VAL A 333 9.81 -23.59 -24.96
C VAL A 333 8.53 -23.41 -25.78
N SER A 334 7.85 -24.50 -26.17
CA SER A 334 6.65 -24.43 -27.01
C SER A 334 5.37 -24.28 -26.17
N PHE A 335 4.53 -23.30 -26.50
CA PHE A 335 3.23 -23.16 -25.86
C PHE A 335 2.32 -24.37 -26.14
N LYS A 336 2.35 -24.91 -27.37
CA LYS A 336 1.55 -26.08 -27.77
C LYS A 336 1.93 -27.33 -26.97
N ARG A 337 3.23 -27.56 -26.76
CA ARG A 337 3.72 -28.73 -25.99
C ARG A 337 3.40 -28.59 -24.50
N ARG A 338 3.48 -27.36 -23.97
CA ARG A 338 3.04 -27.07 -22.60
C ARG A 338 1.55 -27.32 -22.42
N ASP A 339 0.74 -26.94 -23.39
CA ASP A 339 -0.71 -27.15 -23.35
C ASP A 339 -1.07 -28.64 -23.43
N LEU A 340 -0.40 -29.39 -24.33
CA LEU A 340 -0.52 -30.85 -24.39
C LEU A 340 -0.12 -31.51 -23.07
N LEU A 341 0.98 -31.06 -22.44
CA LEU A 341 1.39 -31.57 -21.13
C LEU A 341 0.31 -31.35 -20.07
N ARG A 342 -0.36 -30.19 -20.04
CA ARG A 342 -1.47 -29.93 -19.11
C ARG A 342 -2.66 -30.83 -19.36
N HIS A 343 -3.03 -31.01 -20.64
CA HIS A 343 -4.13 -31.88 -21.01
C HIS A 343 -3.87 -33.32 -20.55
N LEU A 344 -2.67 -33.83 -20.80
CA LEU A 344 -2.27 -35.18 -20.37
C LEU A 344 -2.15 -35.33 -18.85
N GLN A 345 -1.84 -34.25 -18.12
CA GLN A 345 -1.92 -34.25 -16.65
C GLN A 345 -3.37 -34.34 -16.18
N ALA A 346 -4.28 -33.58 -16.79
CA ALA A 346 -5.70 -33.58 -16.45
C ALA A 346 -6.35 -34.95 -16.72
N GLU A 347 -6.07 -35.57 -17.87
CA GLU A 347 -6.53 -36.93 -18.19
C GLU A 347 -6.04 -37.95 -17.14
N LYS A 348 -4.76 -37.88 -16.77
CA LYS A 348 -4.20 -38.82 -15.79
C LYS A 348 -4.82 -38.61 -14.41
N LEU A 349 -5.10 -37.36 -14.05
CA LEU A 349 -5.75 -37.02 -12.79
C LEU A 349 -7.17 -37.57 -12.73
N GLU A 350 -7.94 -37.43 -13.82
CA GLU A 350 -9.28 -37.99 -13.94
C GLU A 350 -9.27 -39.52 -13.77
N GLN A 351 -8.34 -40.22 -14.44
CA GLN A 351 -8.17 -41.66 -14.29
C GLN A 351 -7.87 -42.10 -12.85
N LEU A 352 -7.01 -41.36 -12.14
CA LEU A 352 -6.66 -41.66 -10.75
C LEU A 352 -7.82 -41.37 -9.77
N LEU A 353 -8.65 -40.38 -10.09
CA LEU A 353 -9.88 -40.09 -9.35
C LEU A 353 -10.92 -41.21 -9.56
N GLU A 354 -11.08 -41.67 -10.81
CA GLU A 354 -11.96 -42.78 -11.17
C GLU A 354 -11.52 -44.09 -10.53
N SER A 355 -10.21 -44.36 -10.44
CA SER A 355 -9.67 -45.55 -9.78
C SER A 355 -9.70 -45.49 -8.26
N GLY A 356 -10.00 -44.31 -7.69
CA GLY A 356 -10.03 -44.08 -6.24
C GLY A 356 -8.65 -44.01 -5.58
N GLU A 357 -7.57 -43.91 -6.37
CA GLU A 357 -6.19 -43.79 -5.87
C GLU A 357 -5.90 -42.43 -5.23
N ILE A 358 -6.66 -41.40 -5.62
CA ILE A 358 -6.55 -40.04 -5.08
C ILE A 358 -7.93 -39.45 -4.78
N HIS A 359 -7.96 -38.44 -3.91
CA HIS A 359 -9.19 -37.78 -3.47
C HIS A 359 -9.25 -36.31 -3.93
N THR A 360 -10.46 -35.79 -4.06
CA THR A 360 -10.70 -34.36 -4.29
C THR A 360 -10.57 -33.58 -2.97
N GLY A 361 -10.05 -32.35 -3.05
CA GLY A 361 -9.91 -31.48 -1.88
C GLY A 361 -9.24 -30.15 -2.22
N GLN A 362 -9.52 -29.12 -1.43
CA GLN A 362 -8.96 -27.78 -1.66
C GLN A 362 -7.44 -27.81 -1.49
N GLY A 363 -6.71 -27.38 -2.53
CA GLY A 363 -5.24 -27.41 -2.55
C GLY A 363 -4.61 -28.75 -2.93
N LEU A 364 -5.41 -29.81 -3.10
CA LEU A 364 -4.92 -31.10 -3.60
C LEU A 364 -4.83 -31.10 -5.13
N ASN A 365 -3.93 -31.93 -5.67
CA ASN A 365 -3.86 -32.25 -7.09
C ASN A 365 -3.73 -31.05 -8.04
N GLN A 366 -3.06 -29.98 -7.58
CA GLN A 366 -2.84 -28.78 -8.39
C GLN A 366 -2.00 -29.09 -9.64
N GLU A 367 -2.29 -28.34 -10.72
CA GLU A 367 -1.49 -28.40 -11.96
C GLU A 367 -0.01 -28.13 -11.63
N ARG A 368 0.87 -29.01 -12.11
CA ARG A 368 2.30 -28.85 -11.93
C ARG A 368 2.98 -28.47 -13.24
N GLY A 369 3.75 -27.39 -13.17
CA GLY A 369 4.57 -26.92 -14.28
C GLY A 369 5.99 -27.49 -14.27
N LEU A 370 6.59 -27.53 -15.46
CA LEU A 370 8.02 -27.70 -15.65
C LEU A 370 8.74 -26.38 -15.32
N GLN A 371 8.94 -26.13 -14.03
CA GLN A 371 9.69 -24.95 -13.58
C GLN A 371 11.18 -25.14 -13.91
N ARG A 372 11.76 -24.19 -14.64
CA ARG A 372 13.20 -24.18 -14.89
C ARG A 372 13.94 -23.85 -13.60
N PRO A 373 14.96 -24.63 -13.24
CA PRO A 373 15.81 -24.27 -12.13
C PRO A 373 16.68 -23.06 -12.49
N GLY A 374 17.08 -22.29 -11.50
CA GLY A 374 18.09 -21.24 -11.64
C GLY A 374 19.48 -21.81 -11.43
N ASP A 375 20.41 -21.49 -12.33
CA ASP A 375 21.78 -22.03 -12.35
C ASP A 375 22.55 -21.78 -11.04
N THR A 376 22.26 -20.67 -10.35
CA THR A 376 22.90 -20.26 -9.09
C THR A 376 22.10 -20.65 -7.84
N ARG A 377 20.89 -21.21 -8.00
CA ARG A 377 19.95 -21.51 -6.90
C ARG A 377 19.46 -22.96 -6.99
N TRP A 378 20.30 -23.96 -6.69
CA TRP A 378 19.96 -25.39 -6.64
C TRP A 378 18.82 -25.78 -5.71
N GLY A 379 18.44 -24.96 -4.72
CA GLY A 379 17.14 -25.13 -4.05
C GLY A 379 15.97 -25.23 -5.05
N SER A 380 16.05 -24.55 -6.19
CA SER A 380 15.07 -24.66 -7.28
C SER A 380 15.12 -26.00 -8.04
N HIS A 381 16.27 -26.67 -8.10
CA HIS A 381 16.38 -28.00 -8.72
C HIS A 381 15.56 -29.04 -7.97
N PHE A 382 15.44 -28.92 -6.64
CA PHE A 382 14.59 -29.82 -5.85
C PHE A 382 13.14 -29.78 -6.36
N LYS A 383 12.57 -28.57 -6.47
CA LYS A 383 11.19 -28.38 -6.96
C LYS A 383 11.03 -28.82 -8.41
N THR A 384 12.04 -28.60 -9.25
CA THR A 384 12.05 -29.11 -10.63
C THR A 384 11.96 -30.64 -10.64
N LEU A 385 12.79 -31.35 -9.87
CA LEU A 385 12.79 -32.82 -9.83
C LEU A 385 11.52 -33.39 -9.20
N ASP A 386 11.01 -32.76 -8.14
CA ASP A 386 9.74 -33.15 -7.51
C ASP A 386 8.58 -33.07 -8.51
N ASN A 387 8.48 -31.95 -9.24
CA ASN A 387 7.50 -31.83 -10.32
C ASN A 387 7.75 -32.84 -11.44
N PHE A 388 9.02 -33.04 -11.84
CA PHE A 388 9.40 -33.95 -12.90
C PHE A 388 8.94 -35.39 -12.62
N ILE A 389 9.07 -35.85 -11.37
CA ILE A 389 8.60 -37.18 -10.94
C ILE A 389 7.09 -37.26 -11.03
N VAL A 390 6.37 -36.28 -10.47
CA VAL A 390 4.90 -36.31 -10.44
C VAL A 390 4.31 -36.34 -11.85
N ILE A 391 4.90 -35.60 -12.79
CA ILE A 391 4.39 -35.53 -14.17
C ILE A 391 5.16 -36.41 -15.15
N PHE A 392 5.98 -37.34 -14.66
CA PHE A 392 6.89 -38.15 -15.48
C PHE A 392 6.15 -38.90 -16.60
N SER A 393 5.02 -39.53 -16.28
CA SER A 393 4.20 -40.24 -17.28
C SER A 393 3.68 -39.31 -18.38
N SER A 394 3.29 -38.07 -18.01
CA SER A 394 2.82 -37.08 -18.98
C SER A 394 3.96 -36.55 -19.84
N ILE A 395 5.18 -36.38 -19.29
CA ILE A 395 6.38 -36.04 -20.06
C ILE A 395 6.67 -37.09 -21.14
N ILE A 396 6.61 -38.38 -20.76
CA ILE A 396 6.80 -39.50 -21.69
C ILE A 396 5.82 -39.40 -22.86
N ARG A 397 4.52 -39.29 -22.55
CA ARG A 397 3.46 -39.16 -23.58
C ARG A 397 3.68 -37.94 -24.49
N VAL A 398 4.12 -36.81 -23.94
CA VAL A 398 4.44 -35.62 -24.77
C VAL A 398 5.61 -35.90 -25.72
N LEU A 399 6.67 -36.56 -25.25
CA LEU A 399 7.83 -36.89 -26.09
C LEU A 399 7.48 -37.90 -27.18
N GLU A 400 6.66 -38.91 -26.88
CA GLU A 400 6.12 -39.86 -27.86
C GLU A 400 5.33 -39.14 -28.98
N VAL A 401 4.44 -38.21 -28.61
CA VAL A 401 3.71 -37.41 -29.59
C VAL A 401 4.68 -36.58 -30.44
N ILE A 402 5.71 -35.97 -29.85
CA ILE A 402 6.70 -35.18 -30.62
C ILE A 402 7.54 -36.08 -31.54
N GLU A 403 7.89 -37.30 -31.13
CA GLU A 403 8.62 -38.25 -31.97
C GLU A 403 7.83 -38.58 -33.26
N HIS A 404 6.51 -38.73 -33.17
CA HIS A 404 5.66 -39.08 -34.30
C HIS A 404 5.20 -37.87 -35.12
N GLU A 405 4.79 -36.78 -34.45
CA GLU A 405 4.09 -35.64 -35.03
C GLU A 405 4.95 -34.36 -35.12
N GLY A 406 6.22 -34.43 -34.70
CA GLY A 406 7.13 -33.29 -34.73
C GLY A 406 7.27 -32.68 -36.13
N SER A 407 7.19 -31.35 -36.20
CA SER A 407 7.13 -30.61 -37.48
C SER A 407 8.44 -30.70 -38.27
N THR A 408 9.57 -30.94 -37.59
CA THR A 408 10.88 -31.10 -38.22
C THR A 408 11.51 -32.45 -37.89
N SER A 409 12.41 -32.93 -38.75
CA SER A 409 13.21 -34.13 -38.48
C SER A 409 14.04 -33.99 -37.20
N ASN A 410 14.58 -32.78 -36.96
CA ASN A 410 15.38 -32.50 -35.77
C ASN A 410 14.56 -32.64 -34.47
N GLU A 411 13.34 -32.11 -34.43
CA GLU A 411 12.45 -32.24 -33.26
C GLU A 411 12.09 -33.70 -32.98
N ARG A 412 11.76 -34.47 -34.03
CA ARG A 412 11.43 -35.89 -33.91
C ARG A 412 12.62 -36.70 -33.38
N ASN A 413 13.81 -36.49 -33.96
CA ASN A 413 15.02 -37.16 -33.52
C ASN A 413 15.42 -36.79 -32.08
N GLN A 414 15.27 -35.51 -31.72
CA GLN A 414 15.57 -35.05 -30.36
C GLN A 414 14.60 -35.65 -29.33
N ALA A 415 13.29 -35.71 -29.65
CA ALA A 415 12.31 -36.33 -28.77
C ALA A 415 12.55 -37.83 -28.61
N LYS A 416 12.83 -38.54 -29.71
CA LYS A 416 13.20 -39.96 -29.70
C LYS A 416 14.42 -40.24 -28.83
N TYR A 417 15.47 -39.44 -29.00
CA TYR A 417 16.68 -39.56 -28.20
C TYR A 417 16.40 -39.31 -26.71
N LEU A 418 15.68 -38.23 -26.36
CA LEU A 418 15.35 -37.97 -24.96
C LEU A 418 14.50 -39.09 -24.36
N LEU A 419 13.54 -39.61 -25.12
CA LEU A 419 12.71 -40.75 -24.70
C LEU A 419 13.57 -41.97 -24.38
N SER A 420 14.55 -42.31 -25.25
CA SER A 420 15.44 -43.45 -25.01
C SER A 420 16.35 -43.28 -23.79
N GLU A 421 16.70 -42.04 -23.43
CA GLU A 421 17.56 -41.77 -22.27
C GLU A 421 16.78 -41.74 -20.95
N ILE A 422 15.62 -41.07 -20.90
CA ILE A 422 14.93 -40.83 -19.63
C ILE A 422 14.17 -42.06 -19.10
N ILE A 423 13.85 -43.04 -19.95
CA ILE A 423 13.23 -44.30 -19.53
C ILE A 423 14.25 -45.32 -18.99
N THR A 424 15.54 -45.03 -19.10
CA THR A 424 16.58 -45.95 -18.61
C THR A 424 16.54 -46.07 -17.10
N PHE A 425 16.92 -47.25 -16.59
CA PHE A 425 17.12 -47.44 -15.15
C PHE A 425 18.11 -46.42 -14.57
N LYS A 426 19.19 -46.12 -15.31
CA LYS A 426 20.19 -45.12 -14.90
C LYS A 426 19.53 -43.77 -14.62
N PHE A 427 18.73 -43.26 -15.56
CA PHE A 427 18.06 -41.97 -15.40
C PHE A 427 17.07 -41.97 -14.23
N VAL A 428 16.19 -42.98 -14.15
CA VAL A 428 15.18 -43.08 -13.08
C VAL A 428 15.84 -43.21 -11.70
N PHE A 429 16.91 -44.00 -11.60
CA PHE A 429 17.69 -44.11 -10.37
C PHE A 429 18.29 -42.76 -9.97
N MET A 430 18.93 -42.06 -10.91
CA MET A 430 19.51 -40.74 -10.66
C MET A 430 18.45 -39.71 -10.28
N LEU A 431 17.27 -39.75 -10.89
CA LEU A 431 16.14 -38.88 -10.55
C LEU A 431 15.75 -39.02 -9.08
N HIS A 432 15.56 -40.25 -8.59
CA HIS A 432 15.19 -40.49 -7.20
C HIS A 432 16.35 -40.24 -6.22
N LEU A 433 17.59 -40.57 -6.61
CA LEU A 433 18.78 -40.30 -5.80
C LEU A 433 18.95 -38.79 -5.60
N MET A 434 18.95 -38.02 -6.70
CA MET A 434 19.13 -36.57 -6.65
C MET A 434 17.97 -35.86 -5.96
N LEU A 435 16.73 -36.35 -6.10
CA LEU A 435 15.61 -35.83 -5.32
C LEU A 435 15.89 -35.93 -3.81
N LYS A 436 16.34 -37.10 -3.32
CA LYS A 436 16.63 -37.31 -1.90
C LYS A 436 17.76 -36.40 -1.41
N VAL A 437 18.85 -36.31 -2.17
CA VAL A 437 19.99 -35.43 -1.85
C VAL A 437 19.53 -33.97 -1.79
N LEU A 438 18.79 -33.53 -2.80
CA LEU A 438 18.32 -32.14 -2.88
C LEU A 438 17.26 -31.82 -1.82
N ALA A 439 16.40 -32.77 -1.45
CA ALA A 439 15.44 -32.62 -0.37
C ALA A 439 16.16 -32.31 0.95
N MET A 440 17.20 -33.09 1.29
CA MET A 440 18.00 -32.86 2.50
C MET A 440 18.67 -31.49 2.48
N SER A 441 19.27 -31.09 1.35
CA SER A 441 19.89 -29.78 1.25
C SER A 441 18.88 -28.63 1.28
N ASN A 442 17.69 -28.82 0.72
CA ASN A 442 16.65 -27.79 0.67
C ASN A 442 16.09 -27.50 2.05
N GLU A 443 15.91 -28.52 2.89
CA GLU A 443 15.51 -28.31 4.29
C GLU A 443 16.60 -27.58 5.07
N LEU A 444 17.88 -27.96 4.90
CA LEU A 444 18.98 -27.23 5.54
C LEU A 444 19.06 -25.77 5.06
N ASN A 445 18.86 -25.52 3.76
CA ASN A 445 18.89 -24.18 3.16
C ASN A 445 17.72 -23.28 3.57
N LYS A 446 16.63 -23.82 4.15
CA LYS A 446 15.55 -23.01 4.74
C LYS A 446 15.88 -22.57 6.16
N ILE A 447 16.80 -23.26 6.83
CA ILE A 447 17.22 -22.98 8.20
C ILE A 447 18.42 -22.03 8.21
N LEU A 448 19.32 -22.18 7.23
CA LEU A 448 20.45 -21.29 6.96
C LEU A 448 20.00 -20.01 6.25
#